data_AF-A0A965PEI0-F1
#
_entry.id   AF-A0A965PEI0-F1
#
_cell.length_a   1.000
_cell.length_b   1.000
_cell.length_c   1.000
_cell.angle_alpha   90.00
_cell.angle_beta   90.00
_cell.angle_gamma   90.00
#
_symmetry.space_group_name_H-M   'P 1'
#
loop_
_entity.id
_entity.type
_entity.pdbx_description
1 polymer ?
#
loop_
_entity_poly.entity_id
_entity_poly.type
_entity_poly.pdbx_seq_one_letter_code
_entity_poly.pdbx_strand_id
1 'polypeptide(L)'
;MADYNMPSAQLGDFVLYYRHEGAEPVPALVTQVGSRTLTLWAIAPGYGGNEKPSVHHTSDPGVNEFPAWKEYGFWQHKPSDPKIAILSEKLALLERKVAELDGKKAK
;
A
#
# COMPACT_ATOMS: atom_id res chain seq x y z
N MET A 1 3.50 16.51 -14.49
CA MET A 1 3.61 15.31 -13.63
C MET A 1 2.22 15.01 -13.14
N ALA A 2 1.72 13.78 -13.27
CA ALA A 2 0.41 13.44 -12.72
C ALA A 2 0.40 13.84 -11.24
N ASP A 3 -0.71 14.42 -10.76
CA ASP A 3 -0.94 14.76 -9.35
C ASP A 3 -1.05 13.46 -8.53
N TYR A 4 0.08 12.78 -8.39
CA TYR A 4 0.18 11.58 -7.58
C TYR A 4 0.11 11.99 -6.13
N ASN A 5 -0.96 11.56 -5.47
CA ASN A 5 -1.10 11.69 -4.03
C ASN A 5 -0.71 10.36 -3.39
N MET A 6 0.31 10.39 -2.55
CA MET A 6 0.74 9.20 -1.81
C MET A 6 -0.42 8.71 -0.93
N PRO A 7 -0.69 7.39 -0.87
CA PRO A 7 -1.64 6.84 0.10
C PRO A 7 -1.34 7.32 1.51
N SER A 8 -2.40 7.66 2.25
CA SER A 8 -2.25 8.18 3.62
C SER A 8 -1.55 7.16 4.50
N ALA A 9 -0.50 7.60 5.20
CA ALA A 9 0.19 6.84 6.24
C ALA A 9 0.53 7.80 7.38
N GLN A 10 0.52 7.30 8.60
CA GLN A 10 0.81 8.05 9.81
C GLN A 10 2.08 7.54 10.47
N LEU A 11 2.73 8.42 11.23
CA LEU A 11 3.86 8.03 12.06
C LEU A 11 3.39 6.98 13.08
N GLY A 12 4.11 5.86 13.16
CA GLY A 12 3.75 4.71 13.98
C GLY A 12 2.87 3.66 13.29
N ASP A 13 2.43 3.88 12.04
CA ASP A 13 1.69 2.86 11.30
C ASP A 13 2.59 1.66 10.96
N PHE A 14 1.99 0.47 10.95
CA PHE A 14 2.64 -0.74 10.45
C PHE A 14 2.31 -0.97 8.98
N VAL A 15 3.35 -1.02 8.16
CA VAL A 15 3.27 -1.25 6.71
C VAL A 15 4.11 -2.46 6.31
N LEU A 16 3.97 -2.88 5.07
CA LEU A 16 4.84 -3.88 4.44
C LEU A 16 5.91 -3.16 3.62
N TYR A 17 7.17 -3.50 3.85
CA TYR A 17 8.31 -3.08 3.07
C TYR A 17 8.74 -4.19 2.12
N TYR A 18 9.00 -3.83 0.87
CA TYR A 18 9.51 -4.71 -0.17
C TYR A 18 10.86 -4.16 -0.63
N ARG A 19 11.91 -4.98 -0.59
CA ARG A 19 13.25 -4.55 -1.02
C ARG A 19 13.30 -4.15 -2.49
N HIS A 20 12.53 -4.84 -3.32
CA HIS A 20 12.31 -4.56 -4.73
C HIS A 20 10.92 -5.10 -5.11
N GLU A 21 10.46 -4.81 -6.32
CA GLU A 21 9.21 -5.36 -6.84
C GLU A 21 9.28 -6.90 -6.83
N GLY A 22 8.25 -7.55 -6.26
CA GLY A 22 8.18 -9.01 -6.12
C GLY A 22 9.03 -9.63 -5.00
N ALA A 23 9.74 -8.84 -4.19
CA ALA A 23 10.44 -9.35 -3.00
C ALA A 23 9.45 -9.86 -1.93
N GLU A 24 9.92 -10.70 -1.01
CA GLU A 24 9.13 -11.06 0.16
C GLU A 24 8.90 -9.82 1.05
N PRO A 25 7.65 -9.55 1.48
CA PRO A 25 7.34 -8.40 2.32
C PRO A 25 7.88 -8.59 3.73
N VAL A 26 8.45 -7.53 4.28
CA VAL A 26 8.91 -7.45 5.67
C VAL A 26 8.08 -6.41 6.42
N PRO A 27 7.60 -6.68 7.64
CA PRO A 27 6.89 -5.68 8.42
C PRO A 27 7.81 -4.51 8.77
N ALA A 28 7.29 -3.29 8.63
CA ALA A 28 8.03 -2.08 8.94
C ALA A 28 7.14 -1.05 9.65
N LEU A 29 7.75 -0.27 10.54
CA LEU A 29 7.10 0.84 11.23
C LEU A 29 7.39 2.15 10.50
N VAL A 30 6.38 2.99 10.29
CA VAL A 30 6.57 4.32 9.73
C VAL A 30 7.22 5.24 10.78
N THR A 31 8.43 5.71 10.51
CA THR A 31 9.17 6.62 11.41
C THR A 31 9.14 8.07 10.93
N GLN A 32 8.92 8.30 9.64
CA GLN A 32 8.74 9.64 9.09
C GLN A 32 7.83 9.61 7.86
N VAL A 33 6.97 10.63 7.74
CA VAL A 33 6.05 10.81 6.61
C VAL A 33 6.51 12.02 5.79
N GLY A 34 6.90 11.78 4.54
CA GLY A 34 7.16 12.82 3.55
C GLY A 34 5.95 13.08 2.66
N SER A 35 6.08 14.01 1.71
CA SER A 35 5.02 14.31 0.74
C SER A 35 4.79 13.21 -0.30
N ARG A 36 5.80 12.37 -0.56
CA ARG A 36 5.77 11.29 -1.56
C ARG A 36 6.37 9.97 -1.09
N THR A 37 7.21 10.01 -0.06
CA THR A 37 7.97 8.87 0.44
C THR A 37 7.82 8.73 1.95
N LEU A 38 8.12 7.55 2.45
CA LEU A 38 8.21 7.27 3.89
C LEU A 38 9.65 6.94 4.28
N THR A 39 9.98 7.24 5.54
CA THR A 39 11.09 6.56 6.22
C THR A 39 10.50 5.46 7.08
N LEU A 40 11.05 4.25 6.94
CA LEU A 40 10.55 3.06 7.59
C LEU A 40 11.62 2.41 8.47
N TRP A 41 11.21 1.81 9.57
CA TRP A 41 12.01 0.91 10.37
C TRP A 41 11.60 -0.53 10.05
N ALA A 42 12.33 -1.19 9.15
CA ALA A 42 12.03 -2.54 8.69
C ALA A 42 12.57 -3.59 9.65
N ILE A 43 11.72 -4.52 10.09
CA ILE A 43 12.04 -5.52 11.11
C ILE A 43 12.61 -6.77 10.44
N ALA A 44 13.94 -6.96 10.51
CA ALA A 44 14.61 -8.14 9.98
C ALA A 44 14.70 -9.24 11.05
N PRO A 45 14.22 -10.47 10.77
CA PRO A 45 14.37 -11.60 11.69
C PRO A 45 15.84 -11.83 12.04
N GLY A 46 16.17 -11.90 13.33
CA GLY A 46 17.51 -12.24 13.83
C GLY A 46 18.54 -11.11 13.83
N TYR A 47 18.28 -9.97 13.18
CA TYR A 47 19.23 -8.84 13.07
C TYR A 47 18.70 -7.52 13.65
N GLY A 48 17.48 -7.51 14.18
CA GLY A 48 16.82 -6.30 14.69
C GLY A 48 16.13 -5.52 13.58
N GLY A 49 16.08 -4.20 13.69
CA GLY A 49 15.47 -3.35 12.67
C GLY A 49 16.49 -2.48 11.96
N ASN A 50 16.22 -2.19 10.68
CA ASN A 50 17.03 -1.32 9.85
C ASN A 50 16.18 -0.18 9.32
N GLU A 51 16.73 1.03 9.36
CA GLU A 51 16.08 2.19 8.77
C GLU A 51 16.16 2.14 7.23
N LYS A 52 15.05 2.49 6.58
CA LYS A 52 14.87 2.56 5.14
C LYS A 52 14.33 3.95 4.79
N PRO A 53 15.18 4.88 4.35
CA PRO A 53 14.76 6.20 3.94
C PRO A 53 14.17 6.17 2.52
N SER A 54 13.35 7.18 2.22
CA SER A 54 12.87 7.48 0.85
C SER A 54 12.14 6.32 0.17
N VAL A 55 11.39 5.52 0.94
CA VAL A 55 10.65 4.38 0.39
C VAL A 55 9.41 4.88 -0.32
N HIS A 56 9.25 4.50 -1.58
CA HIS A 56 8.10 4.87 -2.41
C HIS A 56 6.95 3.88 -2.25
N HIS A 57 5.72 4.32 -2.45
CA HIS A 57 4.61 3.37 -2.47
C HIS A 57 4.67 2.53 -3.76
N THR A 58 4.22 1.28 -3.69
CA THR A 58 4.16 0.36 -4.85
C THR A 58 3.41 0.90 -6.07
N SER A 59 2.44 1.80 -5.84
CA SER A 59 1.65 2.43 -6.91
C SER A 59 2.18 3.79 -7.38
N ASP A 60 3.38 4.20 -6.94
CA ASP A 60 3.98 5.49 -7.33
C ASP A 60 4.45 5.43 -8.81
N PRO A 61 3.82 6.18 -9.74
CA PRO A 61 4.19 6.15 -11.16
C PRO A 61 5.58 6.73 -11.43
N GLY A 62 6.08 7.59 -10.54
CA GLY A 62 7.39 8.24 -10.67
C GLY A 62 8.54 7.25 -10.58
N VAL A 63 8.34 6.07 -10.00
CA VAL A 63 9.36 5.02 -9.95
C VAL A 63 9.65 4.44 -11.34
N ASN A 64 8.72 4.54 -12.30
CA ASN A 64 8.96 4.18 -13.68
C ASN A 64 9.69 5.29 -14.46
N GLU A 65 9.51 6.54 -14.05
CA GLU A 65 10.20 7.69 -14.65
C GLU A 65 11.65 7.81 -14.17
N PHE A 66 11.91 7.44 -12.90
CA PHE A 66 13.23 7.50 -12.26
C PHE A 66 13.65 6.13 -11.72
N PRO A 67 14.31 5.29 -12.54
CA PRO A 67 14.68 3.92 -12.14
C PRO A 67 15.54 3.83 -10.87
N ALA A 68 16.34 4.86 -10.57
CA ALA A 68 17.14 4.93 -9.35
C ALA A 68 16.28 4.85 -8.07
N TRP A 69 15.00 5.24 -8.12
CA TRP A 69 14.11 5.16 -6.96
C TRP A 69 13.78 3.73 -6.57
N LYS A 70 13.93 2.77 -7.48
CA LYS A 70 13.72 1.34 -7.21
C LYS A 70 14.71 0.79 -6.18
N GLU A 71 15.88 1.43 -6.03
CA GLU A 71 16.93 0.98 -5.11
C GLU A 71 16.55 1.16 -3.63
N TYR A 72 15.66 2.11 -3.33
CA TYR A 72 15.18 2.37 -1.96
C TYR A 72 14.09 1.39 -1.53
N GLY A 73 13.52 0.65 -2.47
CA GLY A 73 12.44 -0.31 -2.25
C GLY A 73 11.06 0.35 -2.21
N PHE A 74 10.08 -0.46 -1.86
CA PHE A 74 8.67 -0.10 -1.92
C PHE A 74 7.95 -0.35 -0.61
N TRP A 75 6.86 0.37 -0.39
CA TRP A 75 5.96 0.11 0.71
C TRP A 75 4.52 -0.07 0.24
N GLN A 76 3.76 -0.80 1.04
CA GLN A 76 2.33 -0.98 0.88
C GLN A 76 1.68 -1.13 2.25
N HIS A 77 0.41 -0.76 2.36
CA HIS A 77 -0.36 -1.13 3.53
C HIS A 77 -0.39 -2.65 3.70
N LYS A 78 -0.32 -3.12 4.96
CA LYS A 78 -0.62 -4.51 5.25
C LYS A 78 -2.04 -4.80 4.78
N PRO A 79 -2.32 -5.90 4.06
CA PRO A 79 -3.66 -6.24 3.57
C PRO A 79 -4.61 -6.69 4.70
N SER A 80 -4.71 -5.93 5.78
CA SER A 80 -5.45 -6.31 6.99
C SER A 80 -6.07 -5.10 7.68
N ASP A 81 -6.62 -4.15 6.91
CA ASP A 81 -7.56 -3.21 7.49
C ASP A 81 -8.93 -3.91 7.55
N PRO A 82 -9.51 -4.19 8.74
CA PRO A 82 -10.86 -4.72 8.84
C PRO A 82 -11.89 -3.85 8.11
N LYS A 83 -11.61 -2.55 7.90
CA LYS A 83 -12.45 -1.69 7.05
C LYS A 83 -12.41 -2.11 5.59
N ILE A 84 -11.26 -2.56 5.06
CA ILE A 84 -11.15 -3.05 3.69
C ILE A 84 -11.92 -4.37 3.54
N ALA A 85 -11.82 -5.28 4.52
CA ALA A 85 -12.62 -6.50 4.52
C ALA A 85 -14.13 -6.18 4.53
N ILE A 86 -14.56 -5.24 5.39
CA ILE A 86 -15.96 -4.78 5.45
C ILE A 86 -16.38 -4.08 4.15
N LEU A 87 -15.50 -3.27 3.55
CA LEU A 87 -15.79 -2.57 2.30
C LEU A 87 -15.89 -3.54 1.12
N SER A 88 -15.02 -4.55 1.05
CA SER A 88 -15.09 -5.62 0.05
C SER A 88 -16.37 -6.43 0.19
N GLU A 89 -16.78 -6.75 1.42
CA GLU A 89 -18.05 -7.45 1.67
C GLU A 89 -19.27 -6.60 1.27
N LYS A 90 -19.24 -5.29 1.59
CA LYS A 90 -20.27 -4.34 1.18
C LYS A 90 -20.34 -4.15 -0.33
N LEU A 91 -19.20 -4.13 -1.01
CA LEU A 91 -19.13 -4.02 -2.47
C LEU A 91 -19.77 -5.25 -3.12
N ALA A 92 -19.40 -6.45 -2.66
CA ALA A 92 -19.97 -7.71 -3.17
C ALA A 92 -21.49 -7.79 -2.95
N LEU A 93 -22.00 -7.28 -1.84
CA LEU A 93 -23.44 -7.17 -1.58
C LEU A 93 -24.14 -6.20 -2.53
N LEU A 94 -23.51 -5.06 -2.84
CA LEU A 94 -24.06 -4.08 -3.77
C LEU A 94 -24.09 -4.62 -5.20
N GLU A 95 -23.01 -5.27 -5.66
CA GLU A 95 -22.94 -5.89 -6.98
C GLU A 95 -24.06 -6.92 -7.19
N ARG A 96 -24.34 -7.76 -6.16
CA ARG A 96 -25.48 -8.70 -6.20
C ARG A 96 -26.82 -7.99 -6.32
N LYS A 97 -27.05 -6.94 -5.54
CA LYS A 97 -28.31 -6.18 -5.59
C LYS A 97 -28.52 -5.48 -6.93
N VAL A 98 -27.46 -4.94 -7.52
CA VAL A 98 -27.52 -4.32 -8.85
C VAL A 98 -27.91 -5.37 -9.89
N ALA A 99 -27.26 -6.54 -9.88
CA ALA A 99 -27.59 -7.64 -10.79
C ALA A 99 -29.06 -8.12 -10.65
N GLU A 100 -29.59 -8.19 -9.42
CA GLU A 100 -30.99 -8.52 -9.18
C GLU A 100 -31.98 -7.46 -9.71
N LEU A 101 -31.63 -6.18 -9.61
CA LEU A 101 -32.45 -5.07 -10.10
C LEU A 101 -32.45 -4.99 -11.63
N ASP A 102 -31.30 -5.21 -12.27
CA ASP A 102 -31.20 -5.26 -13.73
C ASP A 102 -31.95 -6.47 -14.29
N GLY A 103 -31.87 -7.63 -13.62
CA GLY A 103 -32.65 -8.81 -13.99
C GLY A 103 -34.17 -8.63 -13.83
N LYS A 104 -34.63 -7.76 -12.92
CA LYS A 104 -36.06 -7.42 -12.75
C LYS A 104 -36.58 -6.38 -13.73
N LYS A 105 -35.72 -5.52 -14.28
CA LYS A 105 -36.09 -4.55 -15.33
C LYS A 105 -36.18 -5.17 -16.73
N ALA A 106 -35.57 -6.33 -16.94
CA ALA A 106 -35.57 -7.06 -18.21
C ALA A 106 -36.76 -8.03 -18.38
N LYS A 107 -37.70 -8.07 -17.42
CA LYS A 107 -38.97 -8.80 -17.48
C LYS A 107 -40.13 -7.80 -17.44
#